data_AF-A0A927Z726-F1
#
_entry.id   AF-A0A927Z726-F1
#
_cell.length_a   1.000
_cell.length_b   1.000
_cell.length_c   1.000
_cell.angle_alpha   90.00
_cell.angle_beta   90.00
_cell.angle_gamma   90.00
#
_symmetry.space_group_name_H-M   'P 1'
#
loop_
_entity.id
_entity.type
_entity.pdbx_description
1 polymer ?
#
loop_
_entity_poly.entity_id
_entity_poly.type
_entity_poly.pdbx_seq_one_letter_code
_entity_poly.pdbx_strand_id
1 'polypeptide(L)'
;MHYIKDWFLGIKHSAKGAIAPTIVAALIFFVTYRFFGVENSMIAPFATLSYLRFTRLNHNLDCMFKHVMIYIVMAVLAYVACINLPLCIIVNALGLFWIAYILIDEYQPNNYFASGMALMFFQLAPTEGFSGLGMRIGALAVSFVIIFLFVTIPMLLGLGKKKETLSEMIARGFVNCRKQLAMAESDPAAGILTPENIAERERLRNELDAINQQSCMEIYAYNRSAILPRGKTSWYCRFVLVFQVLNYLFITQNKEGHIEEARSLLDQFEEMFRTETPTADYKKLRVRVNRPDIRNFRLRFALRLVLIVTPCIAFAYQSGFDNAYWLVISVFFMMIPYSDETGTRVKQRITGTICGLVICFLLFTVFPGFNAHVVIMMIANFLIYSASGYGAMVSYITCSALAVQTVDIMLLPVLGERLLYTLIGAVIALLANRFVFPIRARKQMDFLEEMLGRIRYKLGLFSPEDPDADPDRTVYLLQSGGFVKKEKASRLDEECIHHQVDQLIIKSYLISYRLKTLNATLPPDEQVKDLETRKHRYMMFMASLLRRQFRRS
;
A
#
# COMPACT_ATOMS: atom_id res chain seq x y z
N MET A 1 -7.52 27.24 -15.47
CA MET A 1 -6.85 28.16 -14.51
C MET A 1 -6.96 27.71 -13.05
N HIS A 2 -8.10 27.14 -12.60
CA HIS A 2 -8.26 26.60 -11.23
C HIS A 2 -7.22 25.51 -10.87
N TYR A 3 -6.97 24.58 -11.80
CA TYR A 3 -6.00 23.48 -11.62
C TYR A 3 -4.55 23.93 -11.39
N ILE A 4 -4.14 25.11 -11.89
CA ILE A 4 -2.77 25.64 -11.74
C ILE A 4 -2.61 26.34 -10.38
N LYS A 5 -3.65 27.00 -9.87
CA LYS A 5 -3.62 27.60 -8.52
C LYS A 5 -3.55 26.53 -7.43
N ASP A 6 -4.33 25.45 -7.54
CA ASP A 6 -4.29 24.33 -6.60
C ASP A 6 -2.93 23.61 -6.63
N TRP A 7 -2.26 23.61 -7.79
CA TRP A 7 -0.91 23.09 -7.98
C TRP A 7 0.14 23.86 -7.18
N PHE A 8 0.15 25.20 -7.24
CA PHE A 8 1.08 26.04 -6.48
C PHE A 8 0.78 26.06 -4.97
N LEU A 9 -0.50 26.04 -4.57
CA LEU A 9 -0.91 25.98 -3.16
C LEU A 9 -0.47 24.66 -2.48
N GLY A 10 -0.49 23.55 -3.22
CA GLY A 10 -0.02 22.24 -2.74
C GLY A 10 1.49 22.19 -2.42
N ILE A 11 2.32 22.95 -3.15
CA ILE A 11 3.79 22.97 -2.96
C ILE A 11 4.14 23.56 -1.58
N LYS A 12 3.46 24.63 -1.16
CA LYS A 12 3.77 25.34 0.09
C LYS A 12 3.48 24.50 1.34
N HIS A 13 2.44 23.67 1.31
CA HIS A 13 2.05 22.83 2.44
C HIS A 13 2.92 21.55 2.58
N SER A 14 3.53 21.10 1.47
CA SER A 14 4.29 19.84 1.38
C SER A 14 5.82 20.01 1.48
N ALA A 15 6.35 21.22 1.28
CA ALA A 15 7.79 21.48 1.16
C ALA A 15 8.63 20.98 2.35
N LYS A 16 8.15 21.11 3.60
CA LYS A 16 8.87 20.61 4.79
C LYS A 16 9.04 19.09 4.78
N GLY A 17 8.06 18.34 4.25
CA GLY A 17 8.12 16.89 4.12
C GLY A 17 9.02 16.40 2.98
N ALA A 18 9.41 17.29 2.06
CA ALA A 18 10.22 16.96 0.89
C ALA A 18 11.74 17.06 1.12
N ILE A 19 12.19 17.78 2.16
CA ILE A 19 13.62 18.03 2.42
C ILE A 19 14.37 16.72 2.66
N ALA A 20 13.95 15.95 3.66
CA ALA A 20 14.58 14.68 4.04
C ALA A 20 14.70 13.68 2.87
N PRO A 21 13.61 13.34 2.13
CA PRO A 21 13.71 12.42 1.00
C PRO A 21 14.58 12.95 -0.14
N THR A 22 14.63 14.27 -0.36
CA THR A 22 15.52 14.88 -1.37
C THR A 22 16.98 14.70 -1.00
N ILE A 23 17.35 14.95 0.27
CA ILE A 23 18.71 14.74 0.76
C ILE A 23 19.12 13.28 0.63
N VAL A 24 18.25 12.35 1.04
CA VAL A 24 18.49 10.91 0.92
C VAL A 24 18.68 10.50 -0.54
N ALA A 25 17.81 10.97 -1.45
CA ALA A 25 17.91 10.67 -2.87
C ALA A 25 19.22 11.20 -3.48
N ALA A 26 19.58 12.45 -3.19
CA ALA A 26 20.81 13.07 -3.67
C ALA A 26 22.05 12.35 -3.12
N LEU A 27 22.07 12.03 -1.83
CA LEU A 27 23.19 11.32 -1.21
C LEU A 27 23.38 9.94 -1.82
N ILE A 28 22.30 9.17 -2.00
CA ILE A 28 22.35 7.87 -2.67
C ILE A 28 22.87 8.04 -4.11
N PHE A 29 22.33 9.00 -4.86
CA PHE A 29 22.75 9.26 -6.24
C PHE A 29 24.25 9.56 -6.35
N PHE A 30 24.77 10.53 -5.57
CA PHE A 30 26.18 10.92 -5.65
C PHE A 30 27.13 9.83 -5.15
N VAL A 31 26.78 9.13 -4.07
CA VAL A 31 27.60 8.04 -3.54
C VAL A 31 27.67 6.88 -4.53
N THR A 32 26.52 6.47 -5.09
CA THR A 32 26.49 5.38 -6.08
C THR A 32 27.22 5.77 -7.37
N TYR A 33 27.00 6.98 -7.88
CA TYR A 33 27.71 7.52 -9.03
C TYR A 33 29.24 7.52 -8.84
N ARG A 34 29.72 8.01 -7.69
CA ARG A 34 31.17 8.23 -7.46
C ARG A 34 31.96 6.96 -7.15
N PHE A 35 31.34 5.99 -6.47
CA PHE A 35 32.03 4.78 -5.98
C PHE A 35 31.66 3.51 -6.74
N PHE A 36 30.49 3.47 -7.39
CA PHE A 36 29.96 2.26 -8.03
C PHE A 36 29.65 2.43 -9.52
N GLY A 37 29.89 3.61 -10.10
CA GLY A 37 29.68 3.87 -11.52
C GLY A 37 28.29 4.42 -11.85
N VAL A 38 28.17 4.96 -13.07
CA VAL A 38 26.96 5.66 -13.53
C VAL A 38 25.77 4.71 -13.65
N GLU A 39 25.99 3.44 -14.01
CA GLU A 39 24.91 2.46 -14.14
C GLU A 39 24.16 2.22 -12.82
N ASN A 40 24.79 2.49 -11.68
CA ASN A 40 24.20 2.28 -10.35
C ASN A 40 23.53 3.53 -9.77
N SER A 41 23.63 4.68 -10.44
CA SER A 41 22.94 5.92 -10.06
C SER A 41 21.41 5.80 -10.08
N MET A 42 20.88 4.87 -10.90
CA MET A 42 19.45 4.57 -11.01
C MET A 42 18.86 3.88 -9.77
N ILE A 43 19.67 3.59 -8.75
CA ILE A 43 19.19 3.07 -7.46
C ILE A 43 18.39 4.13 -6.68
N ALA A 44 18.79 5.40 -6.78
CA ALA A 44 18.24 6.47 -5.95
C ALA A 44 16.70 6.59 -6.00
N PRO A 45 16.03 6.61 -7.18
CA PRO A 45 14.59 6.87 -7.24
C PRO A 45 13.73 5.82 -6.53
N PHE A 46 14.04 4.53 -6.68
CA PHE A 46 13.26 3.47 -6.02
C PHE A 46 13.71 3.24 -4.57
N ALA A 47 14.98 3.50 -4.23
CA ALA A 47 15.48 3.42 -2.86
C ALA A 47 14.84 4.52 -1.97
N THR A 48 14.66 5.73 -2.49
CA THR A 48 13.99 6.81 -1.74
C THR A 48 12.50 6.53 -1.52
N LEU A 49 11.83 5.84 -2.43
CA LEU A 49 10.45 5.36 -2.17
C LEU A 49 10.40 4.35 -1.02
N SER A 50 11.41 3.49 -0.91
CA SER A 50 11.56 2.62 0.26
C SER A 50 11.80 3.43 1.54
N TYR A 51 12.64 4.47 1.51
CA TYR A 51 12.82 5.39 2.64
C TYR A 51 11.50 6.03 3.10
N LEU A 52 10.70 6.57 2.16
CA LEU A 52 9.39 7.15 2.45
C LEU A 52 8.41 6.12 3.05
N ARG A 53 8.57 4.84 2.72
CA ARG A 53 7.79 3.75 3.31
C ARG A 53 8.26 3.46 4.74
N PHE A 54 9.56 3.32 4.99
CA PHE A 54 10.10 2.98 6.30
C PHE A 54 9.89 4.09 7.32
N THR A 55 9.98 5.35 6.89
CA THR A 55 9.66 6.50 7.75
C THR A 55 8.21 6.53 8.21
N ARG A 56 7.30 5.73 7.64
CA ARG A 56 5.89 5.63 8.09
C ARG A 56 5.60 4.44 9.00
N LEU A 57 6.51 3.46 9.11
CA LEU A 57 6.28 2.23 9.88
C LEU A 57 6.85 2.35 11.30
N ASN A 58 6.30 1.63 12.28
CA ASN A 58 6.95 1.51 13.60
C ASN A 58 8.01 0.39 13.61
N HIS A 59 7.79 -0.66 12.82
CA HIS A 59 8.65 -1.85 12.74
C HIS A 59 9.54 -1.82 11.50
N ASN A 60 10.58 -1.00 11.54
CA ASN A 60 11.33 -0.61 10.34
C ASN A 60 12.36 -1.66 9.90
N LEU A 61 13.01 -2.35 10.83
CA LEU A 61 14.20 -3.15 10.52
C LEU A 61 13.89 -4.41 9.70
N ASP A 62 12.95 -5.24 10.15
CA ASP A 62 12.52 -6.44 9.42
C ASP A 62 11.97 -6.07 8.03
N CYS A 63 11.25 -4.95 7.95
CA CYS A 63 10.70 -4.44 6.69
C CYS A 63 11.83 -4.05 5.73
N MET A 64 12.83 -3.32 6.24
CA MET A 64 14.00 -2.89 5.47
C MET A 64 14.78 -4.08 4.94
N PHE A 65 15.09 -5.05 5.80
CA PHE A 65 15.82 -6.25 5.41
C PHE A 65 15.12 -7.01 4.28
N LYS A 66 13.79 -7.21 4.39
CA LYS A 66 13.01 -7.85 3.32
C LYS A 66 13.09 -7.09 2.00
N HIS A 67 13.04 -5.76 2.01
CA HIS A 67 13.11 -4.96 0.78
C HIS A 67 14.51 -5.02 0.15
N VAL A 68 15.58 -5.04 0.95
CA VAL A 68 16.94 -5.27 0.45
C VAL A 68 17.00 -6.61 -0.29
N MET A 69 16.50 -7.68 0.32
CA MET A 69 16.48 -9.01 -0.31
C MET A 69 15.69 -9.01 -1.62
N ILE A 70 14.52 -8.35 -1.66
CA ILE A 70 13.73 -8.22 -2.89
C ILE A 70 14.54 -7.50 -3.98
N TYR A 71 15.23 -6.41 -3.66
CA TYR A 71 16.02 -5.67 -4.67
C TYR A 71 17.28 -6.40 -5.12
N ILE A 72 17.92 -7.20 -4.26
CA ILE A 72 18.98 -8.11 -4.67
C ILE A 72 18.44 -9.12 -5.69
N VAL A 73 17.26 -9.70 -5.43
CA VAL A 73 16.61 -10.59 -6.42
C VAL A 73 16.31 -9.83 -7.71
N MET A 74 15.82 -8.58 -7.65
CA MET A 74 15.59 -7.77 -8.87
C MET A 74 16.87 -7.51 -9.65
N ALA A 75 17.99 -7.25 -8.97
CA ALA A 75 19.29 -7.04 -9.61
C ALA A 75 19.78 -8.31 -10.33
N VAL A 76 19.61 -9.48 -9.70
CA VAL A 76 19.96 -10.78 -10.31
C VAL A 76 19.05 -11.08 -11.50
N LEU A 77 17.73 -10.92 -11.36
CA LEU A 77 16.79 -11.15 -12.48
C LEU A 77 17.08 -10.20 -13.65
N ALA A 78 17.33 -8.92 -13.39
CA ALA A 78 17.71 -7.96 -14.42
C ALA A 78 19.01 -8.36 -15.13
N TYR A 79 20.03 -8.76 -14.37
CA TYR A 79 21.31 -9.22 -14.93
C TYR A 79 21.12 -10.43 -15.87
N VAL A 80 20.37 -11.45 -15.42
CA VAL A 80 20.12 -12.66 -16.23
C VAL A 80 19.27 -12.31 -17.47
N ALA A 81 18.31 -11.40 -17.35
CA ALA A 81 17.48 -10.95 -18.46
C ALA A 81 18.29 -10.27 -19.58
N CYS A 82 19.41 -9.62 -19.26
CA CYS A 82 20.24 -8.95 -20.26
C CYS A 82 21.18 -9.89 -21.05
N ILE A 83 21.30 -11.17 -20.68
CA ILE A 83 22.27 -12.10 -21.29
C ILE A 83 21.88 -12.44 -22.74
N ASN A 84 20.61 -12.78 -22.98
CA ASN A 84 20.10 -13.09 -24.32
C ASN A 84 18.58 -12.88 -24.41
N LEU A 85 18.05 -12.85 -25.62
CA LEU A 85 16.62 -12.59 -25.86
C LEU A 85 15.69 -13.64 -25.22
N PRO A 86 15.95 -14.97 -25.28
CA PRO A 86 15.11 -15.95 -24.58
C PRO A 86 15.05 -15.72 -23.06
N LEU A 87 16.19 -15.46 -22.42
CA LEU A 87 16.24 -15.14 -20.99
C LEU A 87 15.54 -13.81 -20.70
N CYS A 88 15.71 -12.80 -21.56
CA CYS A 88 14.99 -11.53 -21.47
C CYS A 88 13.47 -11.75 -21.38
N ILE A 89 12.90 -12.60 -22.23
CA ILE A 89 11.46 -12.88 -22.22
C ILE A 89 11.06 -13.69 -20.99
N ILE A 90 11.72 -14.82 -20.73
CA ILE A 90 11.34 -15.76 -19.67
C ILE A 90 11.52 -15.13 -18.28
N VAL A 91 12.68 -14.52 -18.02
CA VAL A 91 13.03 -13.96 -16.72
C VAL A 91 12.16 -12.74 -16.40
N ASN A 92 11.90 -11.86 -17.38
CA ASN A 92 10.98 -10.74 -17.15
C ASN A 92 9.54 -11.22 -16.94
N ALA A 93 9.06 -12.22 -17.68
CA ALA A 93 7.73 -12.79 -17.44
C ALA A 93 7.59 -13.36 -16.02
N LEU A 94 8.56 -14.18 -15.58
CA LEU A 94 8.57 -14.74 -14.23
C LEU A 94 8.73 -13.65 -13.16
N GLY A 95 9.64 -12.70 -13.37
CA GLY A 95 9.92 -11.60 -12.45
C GLY A 95 8.71 -10.69 -12.27
N LEU A 96 8.08 -10.23 -13.36
CA LEU A 96 6.89 -9.39 -13.32
C LEU A 96 5.70 -10.13 -12.70
N PHE A 97 5.51 -11.41 -13.01
CA PHE A 97 4.49 -12.23 -12.36
C PHE A 97 4.74 -12.34 -10.86
N TRP A 98 5.97 -12.65 -10.45
CA TRP A 98 6.35 -12.77 -9.05
C TRP A 98 6.13 -11.46 -8.29
N ILE A 99 6.57 -10.34 -8.88
CA ILE A 99 6.37 -9.00 -8.32
C ILE A 99 4.87 -8.72 -8.14
N ALA A 100 4.08 -8.85 -9.20
CA ALA A 100 2.67 -8.53 -9.16
C ALA A 100 1.87 -9.49 -8.26
N TYR A 101 2.15 -10.78 -8.30
CA TYR A 101 1.38 -11.77 -7.56
C TYR A 101 1.74 -11.79 -6.05
N ILE A 102 3.02 -11.62 -5.70
CA ILE A 102 3.49 -11.73 -4.32
C ILE A 102 3.51 -10.38 -3.59
N LEU A 103 3.89 -9.28 -4.26
CA LEU A 103 4.00 -7.99 -3.58
C LEU A 103 2.67 -7.23 -3.51
N ILE A 104 1.72 -7.49 -4.42
CA ILE A 104 0.40 -6.85 -4.41
C ILE A 104 -0.51 -7.53 -3.39
N ASP A 105 -1.31 -6.71 -2.71
CA ASP A 105 -2.41 -7.17 -1.87
C ASP A 105 -3.69 -6.40 -2.14
N GLU A 106 -4.84 -6.99 -1.80
CA GLU A 106 -6.17 -6.34 -1.85
C GLU A 106 -6.16 -5.00 -1.12
N TYR A 107 -5.33 -4.91 -0.08
CA TYR A 107 -5.22 -3.75 0.80
C TYR A 107 -4.11 -2.78 0.39
N GLN A 108 -3.11 -3.23 -0.37
CA GLN A 108 -1.98 -2.40 -0.81
C GLN A 108 -1.62 -2.71 -2.27
N PRO A 109 -2.43 -2.22 -3.23
CA PRO A 109 -2.26 -2.55 -4.64
C PRO A 109 -1.00 -1.96 -5.26
N ASN A 110 -0.43 -0.91 -4.66
CA ASN A 110 0.71 -0.15 -5.21
C ASN A 110 2.09 -0.67 -4.77
N ASN A 111 2.15 -1.76 -4.00
CA ASN A 111 3.42 -2.27 -3.46
C ASN A 111 4.41 -2.79 -4.51
N TYR A 112 3.96 -3.05 -5.74
CA TYR A 112 4.81 -3.56 -6.83
C TYR A 112 5.67 -2.48 -7.49
N PHE A 113 5.30 -1.19 -7.37
CA PHE A 113 5.93 -0.12 -8.14
C PHE A 113 7.45 -0.07 -7.90
N ALA A 114 7.90 -0.07 -6.64
CA ALA A 114 9.32 0.11 -6.34
C ALA A 114 10.19 -1.07 -6.82
N SER A 115 9.71 -2.30 -6.66
CA SER A 115 10.39 -3.50 -7.16
C SER A 115 10.35 -3.60 -8.69
N GLY A 116 9.23 -3.25 -9.32
CA GLY A 116 9.16 -3.21 -10.79
C GLY A 116 10.03 -2.10 -11.38
N MET A 117 10.11 -0.94 -10.73
CA MET A 117 11.08 0.11 -11.08
C MET A 117 12.51 -0.40 -11.02
N ALA A 118 12.90 -1.08 -9.93
CA ALA A 118 14.23 -1.66 -9.80
C ALA A 118 14.54 -2.62 -10.96
N LEU A 119 13.62 -3.55 -11.28
CA LEU A 119 13.80 -4.50 -12.38
C LEU A 119 14.03 -3.81 -13.74
N MET A 120 13.27 -2.76 -14.05
CA MET A 120 13.42 -2.04 -15.33
C MET A 120 14.64 -1.14 -15.34
N PHE A 121 14.94 -0.44 -14.25
CA PHE A 121 16.06 0.50 -14.17
C PHE A 121 17.41 -0.22 -14.23
N PHE A 122 17.49 -1.42 -13.64
CA PHE A 122 18.68 -2.27 -13.78
C PHE A 122 18.89 -2.80 -15.21
N GLN A 123 17.83 -2.90 -16.02
CA GLN A 123 17.94 -3.28 -17.44
C GLN A 123 18.17 -2.06 -18.35
N LEU A 124 17.66 -0.88 -17.97
CA LEU A 124 17.97 0.39 -18.64
C LEU A 124 19.45 0.73 -18.57
N ALA A 125 20.09 0.42 -17.44
CA ALA A 125 21.54 0.55 -17.26
C ALA A 125 22.12 -0.83 -16.92
N PRO A 126 22.36 -1.70 -17.91
CA PRO A 126 22.86 -3.05 -17.67
C PRO A 126 24.29 -3.02 -17.12
N THR A 127 24.66 -4.00 -16.30
CA THR A 127 26.04 -4.18 -15.82
C THR A 127 26.73 -5.29 -16.58
N GLU A 128 27.98 -5.08 -16.95
CA GLU A 128 28.79 -6.08 -17.63
C GLU A 128 29.50 -7.02 -16.65
N GLY A 129 29.41 -8.33 -16.93
CA GLY A 129 30.09 -9.38 -16.19
C GLY A 129 29.64 -9.55 -14.73
N PHE A 130 30.22 -10.57 -14.08
CA PHE A 130 29.90 -10.91 -12.69
C PHE A 130 30.39 -9.84 -11.70
N SER A 131 31.49 -9.15 -12.02
CA SER A 131 32.01 -8.04 -11.21
C SER A 131 31.00 -6.88 -11.16
N GLY A 132 30.38 -6.52 -12.29
CA GLY A 132 29.37 -5.48 -12.35
C GLY A 132 28.13 -5.80 -11.49
N LEU A 133 27.68 -7.05 -11.48
CA LEU A 133 26.63 -7.52 -10.57
C LEU A 133 27.03 -7.37 -9.09
N GLY A 134 28.28 -7.71 -8.75
CA GLY A 134 28.83 -7.50 -7.41
C GLY A 134 28.83 -6.03 -6.99
N MET A 135 29.26 -5.13 -7.88
CA MET A 135 29.21 -3.68 -7.67
C MET A 135 27.79 -3.18 -7.46
N ARG A 136 26.82 -3.69 -8.22
CA ARG A 136 25.41 -3.34 -8.06
C ARG A 136 24.83 -3.79 -6.72
N ILE A 137 25.15 -4.99 -6.26
CA ILE A 137 24.75 -5.49 -4.94
C ILE A 137 25.41 -4.64 -3.83
N GLY A 138 26.69 -4.28 -3.99
CA GLY A 138 27.39 -3.36 -3.08
C GLY A 138 26.75 -1.98 -3.01
N ALA A 139 26.40 -1.40 -4.17
CA ALA A 139 25.72 -0.12 -4.27
C ALA A 139 24.34 -0.14 -3.58
N LEU A 140 23.58 -1.23 -3.76
CA LEU A 140 22.32 -1.46 -3.05
C LEU A 140 22.52 -1.53 -1.53
N ALA A 141 23.54 -2.25 -1.06
CA ALA A 141 23.84 -2.36 0.36
C ALA A 141 24.15 -1.00 0.98
N VAL A 142 25.05 -0.22 0.37
CA VAL A 142 25.41 1.14 0.82
C VAL A 142 24.19 2.07 0.82
N SER A 143 23.36 2.00 -0.23
CA SER A 143 22.12 2.80 -0.32
C SER A 143 21.18 2.53 0.86
N PHE A 144 21.04 1.26 1.27
CA PHE A 144 20.20 0.90 2.40
C PHE A 144 20.82 1.19 3.76
N VAL A 145 22.15 1.22 3.88
CA VAL A 145 22.84 1.75 5.06
C VAL A 145 22.53 3.23 5.23
N ILE A 146 22.60 4.02 4.14
CA ILE A 146 22.20 5.44 4.17
C ILE A 146 20.75 5.58 4.64
N ILE A 147 19.82 4.82 4.05
CA ILE A 147 18.41 4.84 4.46
C ILE A 147 18.26 4.47 5.93
N PHE A 148 18.97 3.45 6.41
CA PHE A 148 18.94 3.02 7.81
C PHE A 148 19.36 4.14 8.74
N LEU A 149 20.48 4.82 8.46
CA LEU A 149 20.95 5.95 9.26
C LEU A 149 19.90 7.08 9.28
N PHE A 150 19.33 7.44 8.14
CA PHE A 150 18.30 8.50 8.05
C PHE A 150 16.96 8.13 8.69
N VAL A 151 16.70 6.85 8.94
CA VAL A 151 15.51 6.38 9.67
C VAL A 151 15.77 6.28 11.17
N THR A 152 16.96 5.79 11.59
CA THR A 152 17.28 5.52 13.00
C THR A 152 17.85 6.72 13.75
N ILE A 153 18.70 7.54 13.13
CA ILE A 153 19.34 8.69 13.79
C ILE A 153 18.29 9.70 14.32
N PRO A 154 17.28 10.14 13.53
CA PRO A 154 16.27 11.06 14.06
C PRO A 154 15.45 10.47 15.22
N MET A 155 15.32 9.15 15.26
CA MET A 155 14.65 8.43 16.34
C MET A 155 15.50 8.41 17.62
N LEU A 156 16.81 8.16 17.50
CA LEU A 156 17.75 8.15 18.63
C LEU A 156 18.00 9.54 19.20
N LEU A 157 18.06 10.56 18.34
CA LEU A 157 18.28 11.96 18.74
C LEU A 157 17.01 12.67 19.23
N GLY A 158 15.84 12.02 19.19
CA GLY A 158 14.57 12.64 19.57
C GLY A 158 14.13 13.80 18.66
N LEU A 159 14.77 13.98 17.50
CA LEU A 159 14.49 15.06 16.54
C LEU A 159 13.23 14.80 15.68
N GLY A 160 12.69 13.59 15.74
CA GLY A 160 11.44 13.21 15.05
C GLY A 160 10.22 13.26 15.98
N LYS A 161 9.02 13.41 15.42
CA LYS A 161 7.78 13.13 16.16
C LYS A 161 7.81 11.67 16.62
N LYS A 162 7.75 11.42 17.93
CA LYS A 162 7.56 10.07 18.49
C LYS A 162 6.31 9.48 17.83
N LYS A 163 6.47 8.37 17.13
CA LYS A 163 5.32 7.70 16.52
C LYS A 163 4.48 7.10 17.63
N GLU A 164 3.18 7.33 17.52
CA GLU A 164 2.20 6.76 18.43
C GLU A 164 2.30 5.23 18.36
N THR A 165 2.50 4.62 19.52
CA THR A 165 2.49 3.16 19.66
C THR A 165 1.07 2.62 19.56
N LEU A 166 0.91 1.35 19.19
CA LEU A 166 -0.41 0.74 19.12
C LEU A 166 -1.15 0.82 20.47
N SER A 167 -0.44 0.70 21.59
CA SER A 167 -0.99 0.89 22.93
C SER A 167 -1.54 2.31 23.15
N GLU A 168 -0.76 3.33 22.78
CA GLU A 168 -1.17 4.74 22.87
C GLU A 168 -2.42 5.00 22.00
N MET A 169 -2.49 4.41 20.81
CA MET A 169 -3.65 4.54 19.92
C MET A 169 -4.91 3.89 20.49
N ILE A 170 -4.80 2.69 21.09
CA ILE A 170 -5.92 2.01 21.73
C ILE A 170 -6.39 2.80 22.97
N ALA A 171 -5.47 3.31 23.79
CA ALA A 171 -5.81 4.17 24.92
C ALA A 171 -6.59 5.42 24.47
N ARG A 172 -6.15 6.08 23.38
CA ARG A 172 -6.89 7.22 22.79
C ARG A 172 -8.28 6.80 22.30
N GLY A 173 -8.41 5.61 21.72
CA GLY A 173 -9.69 5.05 21.29
C GLY A 173 -10.68 4.89 22.44
N PHE A 174 -10.22 4.38 23.59
CA PHE A 174 -11.03 4.29 24.81
C PHE A 174 -11.47 5.66 25.33
N VAL A 175 -10.55 6.64 25.37
CA VAL A 175 -10.89 8.02 25.77
C VAL A 175 -11.96 8.61 24.84
N ASN A 176 -11.85 8.39 23.53
CA ASN A 176 -12.87 8.83 22.57
C ASN A 176 -14.22 8.13 22.83
N CYS A 177 -14.23 6.82 23.04
CA CYS A 177 -15.47 6.07 23.34
C CYS A 177 -16.14 6.55 24.63
N ARG A 178 -15.37 6.87 25.68
CA ARG A 178 -15.89 7.43 26.94
C ARG A 178 -16.58 8.79 26.72
N LYS A 179 -16.01 9.65 25.87
CA LYS A 179 -16.64 10.92 25.49
C LYS A 179 -17.96 10.70 24.75
N GLN A 180 -17.97 9.78 23.78
CA GLN A 180 -19.19 9.44 23.04
C GLN A 180 -20.28 8.88 23.97
N LEU A 181 -19.92 8.00 24.90
CA LEU A 181 -20.85 7.45 25.89
C LEU A 181 -21.45 8.54 26.80
N ALA A 182 -20.61 9.42 27.35
CA ALA A 182 -21.08 10.53 28.19
C ALA A 182 -22.05 11.47 27.43
N MET A 183 -21.79 11.72 26.14
CA MET A 183 -22.68 12.49 25.27
C MET A 183 -23.98 11.73 24.92
N ALA A 184 -23.98 10.40 24.93
CA ALA A 184 -25.17 9.60 24.66
C ALA A 184 -26.08 9.54 25.89
N GLU A 185 -25.48 9.43 27.07
CA GLU A 185 -26.17 9.33 28.36
C GLU A 185 -26.75 10.66 28.87
N SER A 186 -26.16 11.78 28.43
CA SER A 186 -26.67 13.13 28.72
C SER A 186 -27.80 13.58 27.78
N ASP A 187 -28.07 12.84 26.71
CA ASP A 187 -29.07 13.14 25.70
C ASP A 187 -30.37 12.26 25.70
N PRO A 188 -30.91 11.73 26.82
CA PRO A 188 -32.12 10.90 26.75
C PRO A 188 -33.43 11.70 26.61
N ALA A 189 -33.43 13.02 26.87
CA ALA A 189 -34.67 13.77 27.12
C ALA A 189 -34.78 15.17 26.46
N ALA A 190 -33.78 15.67 25.73
CA ALA A 190 -33.86 16.99 25.10
C ALA A 190 -33.90 16.86 23.58
N GLY A 191 -35.10 16.96 23.00
CA GLY A 191 -35.37 16.89 21.55
C GLY A 191 -34.78 18.01 20.69
N ILE A 192 -33.61 18.57 21.03
CA ILE A 192 -32.88 19.52 20.17
C ILE A 192 -31.41 19.12 20.16
N LEU A 193 -31.04 18.23 19.23
CA LEU A 193 -29.64 18.11 18.81
C LEU A 193 -29.21 19.47 18.25
N THR A 194 -28.43 20.24 19.01
CA THR A 194 -27.82 21.46 18.48
C THR A 194 -26.89 21.09 17.31
N PRO A 195 -26.75 21.95 16.28
CA PRO A 195 -25.80 21.70 15.19
C PRO A 195 -24.37 21.42 15.69
N GLU A 196 -23.98 22.04 16.81
CA GLU A 196 -22.70 21.80 17.49
C GLU A 196 -22.58 20.38 18.04
N ASN A 197 -23.62 19.84 18.70
CA ASN A 197 -23.64 18.46 19.18
C ASN A 197 -23.58 17.44 18.04
N ILE A 198 -24.20 17.73 16.90
CA ILE A 198 -24.14 16.89 15.69
C ILE A 198 -22.71 16.88 15.13
N ALA A 199 -22.10 18.05 14.99
CA ALA A 199 -20.75 18.20 14.46
C ALA A 199 -19.71 17.53 15.36
N GLU A 200 -19.82 17.68 16.68
CA GLU A 200 -18.89 17.03 17.62
C GLU A 200 -19.08 15.50 17.65
N ARG A 201 -20.32 14.99 17.58
CA ARG A 201 -20.58 13.54 17.40
C ARG A 201 -19.97 13.02 16.10
N GLU A 202 -20.11 13.74 15.00
CA GLU A 202 -19.49 13.37 13.73
C GLU A 202 -17.96 13.37 13.81
N ARG A 203 -17.38 14.38 14.45
CA ARG A 203 -15.94 14.48 14.68
C ARG A 203 -15.41 13.31 15.51
N LEU A 204 -16.05 12.98 16.63
CA LEU A 204 -15.64 11.87 17.48
C LEU A 204 -15.75 10.52 16.76
N ARG A 205 -16.81 10.32 15.96
CA ARG A 205 -16.96 9.12 15.12
C ARG A 205 -15.86 9.01 14.07
N ASN A 206 -15.56 10.10 13.38
CA ASN A 206 -14.49 10.15 12.38
C ASN A 206 -13.11 9.91 13.01
N GLU A 207 -12.87 10.43 14.22
CA GLU A 207 -11.65 10.17 14.98
C GLU A 207 -11.53 8.70 15.39
N LEU A 208 -12.61 8.08 15.91
CA LEU A 208 -12.61 6.66 16.26
C LEU A 208 -12.40 5.76 15.05
N ASP A 209 -13.02 6.07 13.91
CA ASP A 209 -12.79 5.39 12.63
C ASP A 209 -11.32 5.51 12.20
N ALA A 210 -10.71 6.69 12.32
CA ALA A 210 -9.31 6.92 12.00
C ALA A 210 -8.36 6.14 12.93
N ILE A 211 -8.61 6.14 14.23
CA ILE A 211 -7.86 5.35 15.22
C ILE A 211 -7.93 3.87 14.85
N ASN A 212 -9.14 3.37 14.61
CA ASN A 212 -9.36 1.97 14.31
C ASN A 212 -8.68 1.56 12.99
N GLN A 213 -8.74 2.41 11.97
CA GLN A 213 -8.07 2.20 10.70
C GLN A 213 -6.55 2.15 10.86
N GLN A 214 -5.98 3.12 11.57
CA GLN A 214 -4.54 3.18 11.76
C GLN A 214 -4.06 1.99 12.61
N SER A 215 -4.79 1.59 13.65
CA SER A 215 -4.48 0.41 14.48
C SER A 215 -4.49 -0.87 13.65
N CYS A 216 -5.55 -1.08 12.84
CA CYS A 216 -5.64 -2.25 11.99
C CYS A 216 -4.52 -2.28 10.94
N MET A 217 -4.18 -1.14 10.34
CA MET A 217 -3.11 -1.04 9.35
C MET A 217 -1.73 -1.30 9.96
N GLU A 218 -1.47 -0.89 11.20
CA GLU A 218 -0.23 -1.20 11.91
C GLU A 218 -0.13 -2.70 12.22
N ILE A 219 -1.21 -3.33 12.70
CA ILE A 219 -1.28 -4.78 12.91
C ILE A 219 -0.99 -5.55 11.62
N TYR A 220 -1.62 -5.11 10.51
CA TYR A 220 -1.39 -5.69 9.19
C TYR A 220 0.04 -5.47 8.70
N ALA A 221 0.59 -4.27 8.85
CA ALA A 221 1.93 -3.92 8.41
C ALA A 221 2.99 -4.73 9.16
N TYR A 222 2.87 -4.83 10.49
CA TYR A 222 3.69 -5.68 11.35
C TYR A 222 3.66 -7.14 10.88
N ASN A 223 2.46 -7.71 10.74
CA ASN A 223 2.27 -9.07 10.27
C ASN A 223 2.62 -9.27 8.79
N ARG A 224 2.96 -8.22 8.03
CA ARG A 224 3.53 -8.36 6.69
C ARG A 224 5.05 -8.29 6.75
N SER A 225 5.59 -7.32 7.47
CA SER A 225 7.02 -7.02 7.55
C SER A 225 7.80 -7.97 8.46
N ALA A 226 7.22 -8.49 9.55
CA ALA A 226 7.94 -9.32 10.53
C ALA A 226 8.54 -10.58 9.91
N ILE A 227 9.82 -10.85 10.19
CA ILE A 227 10.52 -12.08 9.77
C ILE A 227 10.21 -13.19 10.78
N LEU A 228 10.34 -12.88 12.07
CA LEU A 228 10.02 -13.75 13.19
C LEU A 228 8.82 -13.17 13.97
N PRO A 229 7.84 -13.99 14.41
CA PRO A 229 6.79 -13.54 15.30
C PRO A 229 7.41 -13.29 16.68
N ARG A 230 7.70 -12.02 16.98
CA ARG A 230 8.31 -11.58 18.25
C ARG A 230 7.49 -10.51 18.96
N GLY A 231 6.35 -10.13 18.38
CA GLY A 231 5.62 -8.92 18.74
C GLY A 231 4.37 -9.22 19.54
N LYS A 232 3.95 -8.22 20.29
CA LYS A 232 2.72 -8.16 21.09
C LYS A 232 1.52 -7.66 20.28
N THR A 233 1.65 -7.64 18.96
CA THR A 233 0.84 -6.80 18.09
C THR A 233 -0.53 -7.41 17.79
N SER A 234 -0.62 -8.74 17.71
CA SER A 234 -1.88 -9.42 17.40
C SER A 234 -2.83 -9.43 18.60
N TRP A 235 -2.34 -9.31 19.83
CA TRP A 235 -3.18 -9.11 21.02
C TRP A 235 -4.17 -7.95 20.85
N TYR A 236 -3.77 -6.90 20.13
CA TYR A 236 -4.59 -5.71 19.91
C TYR A 236 -5.71 -5.90 18.86
N CYS A 237 -5.80 -7.04 18.17
CA CYS A 237 -6.83 -7.30 17.14
C CYS A 237 -8.25 -7.18 17.70
N ARG A 238 -8.47 -7.60 18.95
CA ARG A 238 -9.76 -7.53 19.63
C ARG A 238 -10.28 -6.09 19.74
N PHE A 239 -9.42 -5.12 20.01
CA PHE A 239 -9.84 -3.71 20.14
C PHE A 239 -10.27 -3.11 18.81
N VAL A 240 -9.73 -3.60 17.68
CA VAL A 240 -10.20 -3.21 16.35
C VAL A 240 -11.67 -3.61 16.15
N LEU A 241 -12.06 -4.78 16.68
CA LEU A 241 -13.45 -5.24 16.66
C LEU A 241 -14.32 -4.44 17.64
N VAL A 242 -13.85 -4.24 18.87
CA VAL A 242 -14.57 -3.49 19.91
C VAL A 242 -14.89 -2.07 19.43
N PHE A 243 -13.93 -1.36 18.86
CA PHE A 243 -14.16 -0.01 18.34
C PHE A 243 -15.12 0.02 17.14
N GLN A 244 -15.19 -1.02 16.32
CA GLN A 244 -16.24 -1.12 15.28
C GLN A 244 -17.62 -1.24 15.89
N VAL A 245 -17.77 -2.12 16.89
CA VAL A 245 -19.05 -2.37 17.55
C VAL A 245 -19.49 -1.17 18.37
N LEU A 246 -18.60 -0.55 19.14
CA LEU A 246 -18.90 0.68 19.89
C LEU A 246 -19.33 1.81 18.95
N ASN A 247 -18.61 2.05 17.85
CA ASN A 247 -19.02 3.06 16.88
C ASN A 247 -20.42 2.77 16.29
N TYR A 248 -20.70 1.50 16.00
CA TYR A 248 -22.03 1.06 15.56
C TYR A 248 -23.13 1.30 16.61
N LEU A 249 -22.87 0.98 17.88
CA LEU A 249 -23.82 1.17 18.98
C LEU A 249 -24.11 2.67 19.19
N PHE A 250 -23.10 3.53 19.14
CA PHE A 250 -23.29 4.99 19.22
C PHE A 250 -24.06 5.56 18.04
N ILE A 251 -23.84 5.06 16.81
CA ILE A 251 -24.65 5.44 15.64
C ILE A 251 -26.12 5.04 15.82
N THR A 252 -26.38 3.91 16.48
CA THR A 252 -27.70 3.32 16.66
C THR A 252 -28.24 3.50 18.09
N GLN A 253 -27.77 4.53 18.80
CA GLN A 253 -28.05 4.80 20.21
C GLN A 253 -29.55 4.90 20.56
N ASN A 254 -30.40 5.24 19.60
CA ASN A 254 -31.85 5.34 19.81
C ASN A 254 -32.54 3.96 20.00
N LYS A 255 -31.82 2.85 19.82
CA LYS A 255 -32.34 1.51 20.04
C LYS A 255 -32.19 1.10 21.50
N GLU A 256 -33.22 0.45 22.02
CA GLU A 256 -33.23 -0.04 23.41
C GLU A 256 -32.01 -0.91 23.72
N GLY A 257 -31.40 -0.68 24.88
CA GLY A 257 -30.25 -1.43 25.40
C GLY A 257 -28.91 -1.15 24.72
N HIS A 258 -28.83 -0.37 23.63
CA HIS A 258 -27.57 -0.13 22.92
C HIS A 258 -26.56 0.69 23.74
N ILE A 259 -27.02 1.67 24.52
CA ILE A 259 -26.15 2.49 25.38
C ILE A 259 -25.63 1.68 26.57
N GLU A 260 -26.49 0.86 27.19
CA GLU A 260 -26.08 -0.03 28.28
C GLU A 260 -25.11 -1.10 27.79
N GLU A 261 -25.33 -1.63 26.58
CA GLU A 261 -24.38 -2.54 25.94
C GLU A 261 -23.04 -1.85 25.65
N ALA A 262 -23.06 -0.63 25.12
CA ALA A 262 -21.84 0.13 24.85
C ALA A 262 -21.06 0.38 26.15
N ARG A 263 -21.75 0.74 27.24
CA ARG A 263 -21.17 0.91 28.57
C ARG A 263 -20.52 -0.38 29.07
N SER A 264 -21.25 -1.50 29.04
CA SER A 264 -20.75 -2.80 29.48
C SER A 264 -19.51 -3.26 28.72
N LEU A 265 -19.52 -3.15 27.39
CA LEU A 265 -18.36 -3.48 26.55
C LEU A 265 -17.17 -2.56 26.85
N LEU A 266 -17.43 -1.27 27.04
CA LEU A 266 -16.39 -0.29 27.32
C LEU A 266 -15.70 -0.58 28.66
N ASP A 267 -16.47 -0.84 29.71
CA ASP A 267 -15.94 -1.16 31.04
C ASP A 267 -15.12 -2.46 31.01
N GLN A 268 -15.64 -3.52 30.39
CA GLN A 268 -14.96 -4.82 30.31
C GLN A 268 -13.62 -4.71 29.55
N PHE A 269 -13.62 -4.12 28.36
CA PHE A 269 -12.42 -4.10 27.50
C PHE A 269 -11.40 -3.04 27.93
N GLU A 270 -11.83 -1.96 28.56
CA GLU A 270 -10.90 -0.98 29.12
C GLU A 270 -10.18 -1.57 30.35
N GLU A 271 -10.89 -2.31 31.20
CA GLU A 271 -10.27 -3.00 32.34
C GLU A 271 -9.30 -4.09 31.88
N MET A 272 -9.70 -4.90 30.90
CA MET A 272 -8.82 -5.85 30.24
C MET A 272 -7.55 -5.18 29.70
N PHE A 273 -7.69 -4.02 29.05
CA PHE A 273 -6.56 -3.28 28.50
C PHE A 273 -5.60 -2.75 29.57
N ARG A 274 -6.10 -2.43 30.77
CA ARG A 274 -5.30 -1.93 31.90
C ARG A 274 -4.60 -3.04 32.67
N THR A 275 -5.24 -4.21 32.80
CA THR A 275 -4.80 -5.30 33.68
C THR A 275 -3.99 -6.36 32.97
N GLU A 276 -4.36 -6.73 31.73
CA GLU A 276 -3.66 -7.76 30.98
C GLU A 276 -2.36 -7.22 30.38
N THR A 277 -1.26 -7.94 30.61
CA THR A 277 -0.02 -7.66 29.88
C THR A 277 0.02 -8.52 28.61
N PRO A 278 0.22 -7.91 27.43
CA PRO A 278 0.22 -8.68 26.20
C PRO A 278 1.42 -9.64 26.18
N THR A 279 1.14 -10.91 25.95
CA THR A 279 2.13 -11.95 25.69
C THR A 279 2.69 -11.80 24.26
N ALA A 280 3.90 -12.32 24.03
CA ALA A 280 4.48 -12.31 22.69
C ALA A 280 3.71 -13.29 21.79
N ASP A 281 3.28 -12.84 20.61
CA ASP A 281 2.55 -13.69 19.68
C ASP A 281 3.41 -14.87 19.24
N TYR A 282 2.91 -16.08 19.48
CA TYR A 282 3.56 -17.31 19.04
C TYR A 282 3.41 -17.56 17.52
N LYS A 283 2.40 -16.95 16.86
CA LYS A 283 2.11 -17.11 15.43
C LYS A 283 1.78 -15.79 14.74
N LYS A 284 2.30 -15.65 13.51
CA LYS A 284 2.09 -14.52 12.61
C LYS A 284 0.73 -14.59 11.88
N LEU A 285 -0.04 -13.51 11.87
CA LEU A 285 -1.33 -13.43 11.18
C LEU A 285 -1.14 -13.51 9.66
N ARG A 286 -1.79 -14.49 9.02
CA ARG A 286 -1.82 -14.63 7.56
C ARG A 286 -3.07 -13.97 6.99
N VAL A 287 -2.99 -12.66 6.80
CA VAL A 287 -4.12 -11.81 6.34
C VAL A 287 -4.41 -11.96 4.83
N ARG A 288 -3.51 -12.59 4.07
CA ARG A 288 -3.65 -12.78 2.62
C ARG A 288 -4.56 -13.96 2.23
N VAL A 289 -5.31 -13.79 1.15
CA VAL A 289 -5.99 -14.88 0.44
C VAL A 289 -4.96 -15.62 -0.44
N ASN A 290 -4.62 -16.86 -0.08
CA ASN A 290 -3.54 -17.59 -0.74
C ASN A 290 -3.98 -18.48 -1.91
N ARG A 291 -5.29 -18.61 -2.19
CA ARG A 291 -5.76 -19.45 -3.29
C ARG A 291 -5.71 -18.68 -4.62
N PRO A 292 -5.05 -19.22 -5.67
CA PRO A 292 -5.11 -18.61 -6.99
C PRO A 292 -6.55 -18.70 -7.50
N ASP A 293 -7.20 -17.55 -7.64
CA ASP A 293 -8.54 -17.43 -8.21
C ASP A 293 -8.45 -16.43 -9.36
N ILE A 294 -8.90 -16.81 -10.55
CA ILE A 294 -8.93 -15.93 -11.73
C ILE A 294 -9.89 -14.74 -11.53
N ARG A 295 -10.80 -14.81 -10.56
CA ARG A 295 -11.62 -13.67 -10.12
C ARG A 295 -10.83 -12.68 -9.26
N ASN A 296 -9.74 -13.12 -8.63
CA ASN A 296 -8.89 -12.24 -7.83
C ASN A 296 -8.14 -11.27 -8.75
N PHE A 297 -8.28 -9.97 -8.48
CA PHE A 297 -7.62 -8.92 -9.26
C PHE A 297 -6.10 -9.09 -9.32
N ARG A 298 -5.47 -9.68 -8.30
CA ARG A 298 -4.00 -9.88 -8.27
C ARG A 298 -3.52 -10.76 -9.41
N LEU A 299 -4.20 -11.89 -9.63
CA LEU A 299 -3.83 -12.83 -10.69
C LEU A 299 -4.08 -12.21 -12.06
N ARG A 300 -5.25 -11.57 -12.25
CA ARG A 300 -5.58 -10.84 -13.47
C ARG A 300 -4.56 -9.76 -13.81
N PHE A 301 -4.19 -8.97 -12.81
CA PHE A 301 -3.23 -7.90 -12.99
C PHE A 301 -1.83 -8.43 -13.24
N ALA A 302 -1.39 -9.48 -12.53
CA ALA A 302 -0.10 -10.12 -12.77
C ALA A 302 -0.01 -10.66 -14.21
N LEU A 303 -1.05 -11.35 -14.68
CA LEU A 303 -1.12 -11.84 -16.07
C LEU A 303 -1.12 -10.69 -17.08
N ARG A 304 -1.90 -9.62 -16.84
CA ARG A 304 -1.89 -8.42 -17.69
C ARG A 304 -0.50 -7.78 -17.74
N LEU A 305 0.15 -7.63 -16.60
CA LEU A 305 1.48 -7.02 -16.50
C LEU A 305 2.51 -7.80 -17.32
N VAL A 306 2.50 -9.13 -17.21
CA VAL A 306 3.38 -10.01 -18.00
C VAL A 306 3.10 -9.90 -19.49
N LEU A 307 1.84 -10.05 -19.90
CA LEU A 307 1.46 -10.05 -21.31
C LEU A 307 1.75 -8.73 -22.04
N ILE A 308 1.83 -7.61 -21.30
CA ILE A 308 2.01 -6.29 -21.88
C ILE A 308 3.44 -5.77 -21.71
N VAL A 309 4.02 -5.86 -20.50
CA VAL A 309 5.36 -5.29 -20.24
C VAL A 309 6.46 -6.18 -20.82
N THR A 310 6.35 -7.51 -20.76
CA THR A 310 7.41 -8.40 -21.27
C THR A 310 7.68 -8.19 -22.76
N PRO A 311 6.66 -8.11 -23.66
CA PRO A 311 6.92 -7.77 -25.06
C PRO A 311 7.53 -6.39 -25.26
N CYS A 312 7.16 -5.39 -24.44
CA CYS A 312 7.78 -4.07 -24.51
C CYS A 312 9.27 -4.12 -24.13
N ILE A 313 9.64 -4.93 -23.12
CA ILE A 313 11.05 -5.12 -22.72
C ILE A 313 11.82 -5.86 -23.83
N ALA A 314 11.23 -6.93 -24.40
CA ALA A 314 11.84 -7.66 -25.51
C ALA A 314 12.07 -6.76 -26.72
N PHE A 315 11.10 -5.90 -27.07
CA PHE A 315 11.26 -4.88 -28.10
C PHE A 315 12.40 -3.92 -27.77
N ALA A 316 12.44 -3.38 -26.55
CA ALA A 316 13.51 -2.47 -26.14
C ALA A 316 14.89 -3.12 -26.23
N TYR A 317 15.01 -4.38 -25.79
CA TYR A 317 16.24 -5.16 -25.88
C TYR A 317 16.67 -5.42 -27.35
N GLN A 318 15.74 -5.75 -28.24
CA GLN A 318 16.05 -6.09 -29.63
C GLN A 318 16.25 -4.87 -30.53
N SER A 319 15.56 -3.76 -30.26
CA SER A 319 15.58 -2.57 -31.12
C SER A 319 16.93 -1.85 -31.15
N GLY A 320 17.70 -1.95 -30.06
CA GLY A 320 18.96 -1.20 -29.92
C GLY A 320 18.81 0.32 -29.88
N PHE A 321 17.57 0.86 -29.81
CA PHE A 321 17.38 2.30 -29.70
C PHE A 321 17.68 2.79 -28.28
N ASP A 322 18.50 3.84 -28.19
CA ASP A 322 19.01 4.39 -26.92
C ASP A 322 17.90 4.64 -25.88
N ASN A 323 16.73 5.10 -26.34
CA ASN A 323 15.62 5.49 -25.46
C ASN A 323 14.44 4.52 -25.44
N ALA A 324 14.54 3.31 -26.03
CA ALA A 324 13.40 2.38 -26.12
C ALA A 324 12.82 1.98 -24.75
N TYR A 325 13.64 1.95 -23.70
CA TYR A 325 13.17 1.66 -22.33
C TYR A 325 12.20 2.71 -21.78
N TRP A 326 12.14 3.92 -22.35
CA TRP A 326 11.12 4.90 -21.99
C TRP A 326 9.70 4.45 -22.31
N LEU A 327 9.53 3.62 -23.34
CA LEU A 327 8.26 2.96 -23.64
C LEU A 327 7.88 2.04 -22.49
N VAL A 328 8.79 1.14 -22.10
CA VAL A 328 8.60 0.17 -21.02
C VAL A 328 8.21 0.87 -19.72
N ILE A 329 8.97 1.90 -19.34
CA ILE A 329 8.73 2.70 -18.14
C ILE A 329 7.36 3.38 -18.20
N SER A 330 6.98 3.95 -19.34
CA SER A 330 5.69 4.62 -19.50
C SER A 330 4.53 3.65 -19.40
N VAL A 331 4.61 2.51 -20.09
CA VAL A 331 3.61 1.42 -20.05
C VAL A 331 3.45 0.90 -18.62
N PHE A 332 4.55 0.60 -17.92
CA PHE A 332 4.51 0.11 -16.54
C PHE A 332 3.85 1.10 -15.57
N PHE A 333 4.20 2.39 -15.64
CA PHE A 333 3.66 3.39 -14.71
C PHE A 333 2.21 3.78 -14.96
N MET A 334 1.73 3.61 -16.21
CA MET A 334 0.35 3.85 -16.58
C MET A 334 -0.55 2.65 -16.23
N MET A 335 -0.02 1.42 -16.25
CA MET A 335 -0.78 0.25 -15.86
C MET A 335 -0.98 0.19 -14.36
N ILE A 336 -2.21 0.48 -13.93
CA ILE A 336 -2.69 0.32 -12.56
C ILE A 336 -3.63 -0.90 -12.51
N PRO A 337 -3.73 -1.61 -11.37
CA PRO A 337 -4.62 -2.76 -11.23
C PRO A 337 -6.11 -2.48 -11.54
N TYR A 338 -6.59 -1.26 -11.32
CA TYR A 338 -8.02 -0.91 -11.46
C TYR A 338 -8.28 -0.17 -12.77
N SER A 339 -9.27 -0.64 -13.54
CA SER A 339 -9.54 -0.10 -14.87
C SER A 339 -10.03 1.33 -14.87
N ASP A 340 -10.75 1.69 -13.82
CA ASP A 340 -11.51 2.94 -13.74
C ASP A 340 -10.56 4.12 -13.45
N GLU A 341 -9.42 3.87 -12.81
CA GLU A 341 -8.37 4.86 -12.56
C GLU A 341 -7.33 4.97 -13.70
N THR A 342 -7.27 3.96 -14.58
CA THR A 342 -6.23 3.89 -15.63
C THR A 342 -6.34 5.06 -16.60
N GLY A 343 -7.56 5.46 -17.00
CA GLY A 343 -7.77 6.60 -17.88
C GLY A 343 -7.27 7.91 -17.28
N THR A 344 -7.59 8.16 -16.01
CA THR A 344 -7.08 9.31 -15.25
C THR A 344 -5.55 9.28 -15.15
N ARG A 345 -4.97 8.10 -14.92
CA ARG A 345 -3.51 7.92 -14.85
C ARG A 345 -2.82 8.22 -16.17
N VAL A 346 -3.36 7.72 -17.28
CA VAL A 346 -2.85 7.99 -18.64
C VAL A 346 -2.93 9.49 -18.94
N LYS A 347 -4.09 10.12 -18.67
CA LYS A 347 -4.26 11.56 -18.86
C LYS A 347 -3.21 12.35 -18.08
N GLN A 348 -3.05 12.07 -16.79
CA GLN A 348 -2.07 12.74 -15.93
C GLN A 348 -0.62 12.51 -16.40
N ARG A 349 -0.31 11.32 -16.93
CA ARG A 349 1.01 11.00 -17.48
C ARG A 349 1.30 11.80 -18.75
N ILE A 350 0.35 11.85 -19.70
CA ILE A 350 0.49 12.64 -20.93
C ILE A 350 0.62 14.14 -20.61
N THR A 351 -0.33 14.70 -19.85
CA THR A 351 -0.30 16.12 -19.52
C THR A 351 0.94 16.49 -18.71
N GLY A 352 1.35 15.64 -17.77
CA GLY A 352 2.57 15.85 -16.99
C GLY A 352 3.83 15.79 -17.84
N THR A 353 3.93 14.85 -18.78
CA THR A 353 5.07 14.79 -19.70
C THR A 353 5.11 16.01 -20.60
N ILE A 354 3.99 16.44 -21.20
CA ILE A 354 3.94 17.65 -22.04
C ILE A 354 4.36 18.88 -21.24
N CYS A 355 3.81 19.09 -20.04
CA CYS A 355 4.22 20.20 -19.18
C CYS A 355 5.71 20.13 -18.83
N GLY A 356 6.23 18.95 -18.50
CA GLY A 356 7.65 18.73 -18.25
C GLY A 356 8.52 19.10 -19.45
N LEU A 357 8.16 18.65 -20.65
CA LEU A 357 8.90 18.93 -21.89
C LEU A 357 8.94 20.44 -22.19
N VAL A 358 7.83 21.16 -22.00
CA VAL A 358 7.79 22.63 -22.16
C VAL A 358 8.72 23.32 -21.15
N ILE A 359 8.68 22.91 -19.89
CA ILE A 359 9.55 23.46 -18.84
C ILE A 359 11.03 23.18 -19.17
N CYS A 360 11.38 21.96 -19.57
CA CYS A 360 12.75 21.59 -19.96
C CYS A 360 13.23 22.40 -21.14
N PHE A 361 12.40 22.53 -22.19
CA PHE A 361 12.76 23.29 -23.37
C PHE A 361 13.11 24.74 -23.02
N LEU A 362 12.30 25.40 -22.18
CA LEU A 362 12.58 26.76 -21.72
C LEU A 362 13.83 26.83 -20.83
N LEU A 363 13.99 25.92 -19.87
CA LEU A 363 15.11 25.97 -18.93
C LEU A 363 16.45 25.64 -19.60
N PHE A 364 16.51 24.61 -20.46
CA PHE A 364 17.77 24.16 -21.08
C PHE A 364 18.20 25.07 -22.23
N THR A 365 17.27 25.79 -22.89
CA THR A 365 17.63 26.81 -23.87
C THR A 365 18.21 28.07 -23.22
N VAL A 366 17.68 28.48 -22.06
CA VAL A 366 18.17 29.65 -21.32
C VAL A 366 19.46 29.31 -20.55
N PHE A 367 19.58 28.10 -20.02
CA PHE A 367 20.71 27.66 -19.20
C PHE A 367 21.38 26.38 -19.74
N PRO A 368 22.13 26.46 -20.86
CA PRO A 368 22.68 25.27 -21.53
C PRO A 368 23.91 24.65 -20.84
N GLY A 369 24.43 25.27 -19.77
CA GLY A 369 25.65 24.79 -19.11
C GLY A 369 25.43 23.54 -18.26
N PHE A 370 26.41 22.64 -18.23
CA PHE A 370 26.38 21.42 -17.40
C PHE A 370 26.01 21.69 -15.93
N ASN A 371 26.68 22.68 -15.32
CA ASN A 371 26.41 23.06 -13.92
C ASN A 371 24.95 23.51 -13.73
N ALA A 372 24.36 24.18 -14.73
CA ALA A 372 22.96 24.59 -14.66
C ALA A 372 22.02 23.40 -14.76
N HIS A 373 22.29 22.42 -15.63
CA HIS A 373 21.52 21.18 -15.71
C HIS A 373 21.54 20.39 -14.38
N VAL A 374 22.70 20.32 -13.72
CA VAL A 374 22.83 19.69 -12.38
C VAL A 374 21.96 20.42 -11.34
N VAL A 375 21.98 21.76 -11.34
CA VAL A 375 21.13 22.55 -10.43
C VAL A 375 19.64 22.35 -10.74
N ILE A 376 19.26 22.38 -12.02
CA ILE A 376 17.87 22.12 -12.46
C ILE A 376 17.42 20.72 -12.03
N MET A 377 18.27 19.70 -12.20
CA MET A 377 18.00 18.34 -11.74
C MET A 377 17.77 18.30 -10.23
N MET A 378 18.60 18.97 -9.43
CA MET A 378 18.47 18.99 -7.97
C MET A 378 17.16 19.67 -7.53
N ILE A 379 16.81 20.80 -8.16
CA ILE A 379 15.54 21.50 -7.91
C ILE A 379 14.36 20.61 -8.31
N ALA A 380 14.40 20.01 -9.51
CA ALA A 380 13.36 19.11 -9.98
C ALA A 380 13.19 17.92 -9.03
N ASN A 381 14.27 17.31 -8.55
CA ASN A 381 14.23 16.23 -7.55
C ASN A 381 13.56 16.66 -6.24
N PHE A 382 13.83 17.87 -5.75
CA PHE A 382 13.10 18.42 -4.61
C PHE A 382 11.59 18.57 -4.88
N LEU A 383 11.24 19.03 -6.08
CA LEU A 383 9.85 19.21 -6.50
C LEU A 383 9.10 17.89 -6.68
N ILE A 384 9.78 16.79 -7.05
CA ILE A 384 9.18 15.44 -7.11
C ILE A 384 8.56 15.06 -5.76
N TYR A 385 9.26 15.32 -4.65
CA TYR A 385 8.80 14.94 -3.32
C TYR A 385 7.81 15.94 -2.70
N SER A 386 7.77 17.19 -3.18
CA SER A 386 6.77 18.18 -2.77
C SER A 386 5.50 18.16 -3.64
N ALA A 387 5.48 17.37 -4.71
CA ALA A 387 4.36 17.27 -5.64
C ALA A 387 3.07 16.82 -4.94
N SER A 388 2.00 17.60 -5.12
CA SER A 388 0.67 17.30 -4.58
C SER A 388 -0.12 16.29 -5.42
N GLY A 389 0.27 16.04 -6.67
CA GLY A 389 -0.42 15.13 -7.58
C GLY A 389 0.50 14.43 -8.57
N TYR A 390 0.03 13.31 -9.13
CA TYR A 390 0.85 12.47 -10.01
C TYR A 390 1.28 13.19 -11.31
N GLY A 391 0.41 14.00 -11.93
CA GLY A 391 0.78 14.78 -13.13
C GLY A 391 1.90 15.80 -12.85
N ALA A 392 1.87 16.44 -11.68
CA ALA A 392 2.94 17.32 -11.20
C ALA A 392 4.26 16.56 -11.06
N MET A 393 4.20 15.44 -10.35
CA MET A 393 5.34 14.55 -10.13
C MET A 393 5.96 14.10 -11.45
N VAL A 394 5.15 13.71 -12.43
CA VAL A 394 5.61 13.32 -13.78
C VAL A 394 6.32 14.46 -14.50
N SER A 395 5.83 15.69 -14.36
CA SER A 395 6.46 16.87 -14.97
C SER A 395 7.88 17.06 -14.42
N TYR A 396 8.02 17.00 -13.09
CA TYR A 396 9.32 17.14 -12.42
C TYR A 396 10.25 15.95 -12.68
N ILE A 397 9.74 14.71 -12.71
CA ILE A 397 10.52 13.53 -13.09
C ILE A 397 11.04 13.67 -14.53
N THR A 398 10.19 14.13 -15.45
CA THR A 398 10.58 14.33 -16.85
C THR A 398 11.70 15.36 -16.94
N CYS A 399 11.60 16.45 -16.17
CA CYS A 399 12.66 17.46 -16.12
C CYS A 399 13.96 16.97 -15.50
N SER A 400 13.89 16.24 -14.39
CA SER A 400 15.06 15.66 -13.74
C SER A 400 15.77 14.66 -14.66
N ALA A 401 15.01 13.75 -15.29
CA ALA A 401 15.56 12.73 -16.18
C ALA A 401 16.23 13.34 -17.44
N LEU A 402 15.58 14.33 -18.06
CA LEU A 402 16.12 14.97 -19.26
C LEU A 402 17.34 15.86 -18.97
N ALA A 403 17.42 16.47 -17.79
CA ALA A 403 18.58 17.27 -17.41
C ALA A 403 19.88 16.46 -17.46
N VAL A 404 19.83 15.17 -17.07
CA VAL A 404 20.98 14.27 -17.10
C VAL A 404 21.35 13.85 -18.53
N GLN A 405 20.36 13.63 -19.40
CA GLN A 405 20.60 13.06 -20.74
C GLN A 405 20.95 14.10 -21.81
N THR A 406 20.54 15.36 -21.62
CA THR A 406 20.67 16.40 -22.65
C THR A 406 21.94 17.23 -22.52
N VAL A 407 22.85 16.88 -21.60
CA VAL A 407 24.14 17.57 -21.40
C VAL A 407 25.00 17.53 -22.68
N ASP A 408 25.01 16.39 -23.37
CA ASP A 408 25.90 16.14 -24.52
C ASP A 408 25.14 15.71 -25.80
N ILE A 409 23.81 15.82 -25.80
CA ILE A 409 22.94 15.32 -26.88
C ILE A 409 22.02 16.43 -27.37
N MET A 410 21.69 16.41 -28.67
CA MET A 410 20.72 17.35 -29.25
C MET A 410 19.38 17.30 -28.50
N LEU A 411 18.94 18.46 -28.01
CA LEU A 411 17.75 18.57 -27.16
C LEU A 411 16.46 18.12 -27.86
N LEU A 412 16.18 18.63 -29.07
CA LEU A 412 14.89 18.44 -29.74
C LEU A 412 14.55 16.97 -30.06
N PRO A 413 15.48 16.14 -30.61
CA PRO A 413 15.21 14.72 -30.84
C PRO A 413 14.83 13.96 -29.56
N VAL A 414 15.57 14.19 -28.47
CA VAL A 414 15.34 13.52 -27.18
C VAL A 414 13.98 13.88 -26.59
N LEU A 415 13.57 15.15 -26.68
CA LEU A 415 12.23 15.58 -26.27
C LEU A 415 11.13 14.91 -27.12
N GLY A 416 11.35 14.81 -28.43
CA GLY A 416 10.43 14.16 -29.37
C GLY A 416 10.23 12.68 -29.08
N GLU A 417 11.33 11.95 -28.86
CA GLU A 417 11.29 10.53 -28.48
C GLU A 417 10.57 10.31 -27.15
N ARG A 418 10.81 11.19 -26.16
CA ARG A 418 10.13 11.13 -24.87
C ARG A 418 8.61 11.25 -25.02
N LEU A 419 8.15 12.17 -25.86
CA LEU A 419 6.73 12.34 -26.16
C LEU A 419 6.19 11.13 -26.91
N LEU A 420 6.88 10.68 -27.96
CA LEU A 420 6.48 9.54 -28.80
C LEU A 420 6.27 8.27 -27.97
N TYR A 421 7.27 7.85 -27.20
CA TYR A 421 7.17 6.65 -26.37
C TYR A 421 6.10 6.77 -25.27
N THR A 422 5.86 7.98 -24.76
CA THR A 422 4.79 8.21 -23.79
C THR A 422 3.41 8.05 -24.45
N LEU A 423 3.22 8.56 -25.68
CA LEU A 423 1.96 8.41 -26.41
C LEU A 423 1.71 6.97 -26.85
N ILE A 424 2.73 6.27 -27.35
CA ILE A 424 2.63 4.83 -27.67
C ILE A 424 2.29 4.04 -26.40
N GLY A 425 2.96 4.34 -25.28
CA GLY A 425 2.69 3.70 -24.00
C GLY A 425 1.26 3.94 -23.50
N ALA A 426 0.72 5.14 -23.74
CA ALA A 426 -0.67 5.47 -23.43
C ALA A 426 -1.66 4.64 -24.25
N VAL A 427 -1.44 4.50 -25.55
CA VAL A 427 -2.28 3.66 -26.42
C VAL A 427 -2.24 2.21 -25.95
N ILE A 428 -1.05 1.65 -25.71
CA ILE A 428 -0.88 0.28 -25.19
C ILE A 428 -1.61 0.10 -23.86
N ALA A 429 -1.43 1.02 -22.91
CA ALA A 429 -2.07 0.93 -21.59
C ALA A 429 -3.60 0.99 -21.66
N LEU A 430 -4.17 1.85 -22.53
CA LEU A 430 -5.61 1.96 -22.73
C LEU A 430 -6.19 0.70 -23.39
N LEU A 431 -5.52 0.17 -24.42
CA LEU A 431 -5.93 -1.07 -25.08
C LEU A 431 -5.83 -2.27 -24.13
N ALA A 432 -4.73 -2.41 -23.41
CA ALA A 432 -4.54 -3.45 -22.41
C ALA A 432 -5.61 -3.39 -21.32
N ASN A 433 -5.95 -2.19 -20.85
CA ASN A 433 -6.99 -1.99 -19.85
C ASN A 433 -8.38 -2.42 -20.35
N ARG A 434 -8.66 -2.23 -21.65
CA ARG A 434 -9.93 -2.61 -22.27
C ARG A 434 -10.02 -4.11 -22.55
N PHE A 435 -8.96 -4.73 -23.06
CA PHE A 435 -9.00 -6.07 -23.64
C PHE A 435 -8.35 -7.16 -22.78
N VAL A 436 -7.33 -6.86 -21.97
CA VAL A 436 -6.52 -7.86 -21.28
C VAL A 436 -6.93 -7.95 -19.80
N PHE A 437 -7.72 -8.99 -19.46
CA PHE A 437 -8.20 -9.26 -18.10
C PHE A 437 -8.80 -8.04 -17.36
N PRO A 438 -9.81 -7.33 -17.90
CA PRO A 438 -10.35 -6.11 -17.28
C PRO A 438 -10.80 -6.33 -15.83
N ILE A 439 -10.43 -5.39 -14.95
CA ILE A 439 -10.73 -5.40 -13.51
C ILE A 439 -11.58 -4.16 -13.22
N ARG A 440 -12.90 -4.34 -13.25
CA ARG A 440 -13.88 -3.29 -12.93
C ARG A 440 -14.11 -3.23 -11.43
N ALA A 441 -14.22 -2.02 -10.86
CA ALA A 441 -14.45 -1.83 -9.43
C ALA A 441 -15.69 -2.59 -8.92
N ARG A 442 -16.81 -2.53 -9.63
CA ARG A 442 -18.06 -3.21 -9.24
C ARG A 442 -17.91 -4.73 -9.07
N LYS A 443 -17.31 -5.42 -10.05
CA LYS A 443 -17.06 -6.87 -9.96
C LYS A 443 -16.12 -7.23 -8.81
N GLN A 444 -15.16 -6.35 -8.51
CA GLN A 444 -14.26 -6.52 -7.38
C GLN A 444 -15.02 -6.33 -6.06
N MET A 445 -15.97 -5.39 -5.97
CA MET A 445 -16.82 -5.23 -4.80
C MET A 445 -17.63 -6.50 -4.54
N ASP A 446 -18.28 -7.07 -5.56
CA ASP A 446 -19.04 -8.32 -5.43
C ASP A 446 -18.17 -9.47 -4.89
N PHE A 447 -16.93 -9.58 -5.37
CA PHE A 447 -15.96 -10.57 -4.88
C PHE A 447 -15.55 -10.33 -3.41
N LEU A 448 -15.30 -9.07 -3.03
CA LEU A 448 -14.97 -8.71 -1.66
C LEU A 448 -16.15 -8.98 -0.70
N GLU A 449 -17.39 -8.75 -1.14
CA GLU A 449 -18.59 -9.10 -0.38
C GLU A 449 -18.76 -10.60 -0.20
N GLU A 450 -18.54 -11.39 -1.26
CA GLU A 450 -18.56 -12.86 -1.18
C GLU A 450 -17.52 -13.34 -0.15
N MET A 451 -16.34 -12.74 -0.14
CA MET A 451 -15.29 -13.04 0.82
C MET A 451 -15.68 -12.65 2.25
N LEU A 452 -16.32 -11.51 2.47
CA LEU A 452 -16.88 -11.16 3.78
C LEU A 452 -17.94 -12.18 4.23
N GLY A 453 -18.78 -12.67 3.30
CA GLY A 453 -19.74 -13.74 3.58
C GLY A 453 -19.06 -15.02 4.07
N ARG A 454 -18.00 -15.45 3.41
CA ARG A 454 -17.21 -16.62 3.84
C ARG A 454 -16.52 -16.39 5.18
N ILE A 455 -16.04 -15.17 5.47
CA ILE A 455 -15.43 -14.83 6.76
C ILE A 455 -16.48 -14.89 7.87
N ARG A 456 -17.67 -14.31 7.66
CA ARG A 456 -18.79 -14.40 8.62
C ARG A 456 -19.14 -15.85 8.92
N TYR A 457 -19.29 -16.68 7.88
CA TYR A 457 -19.56 -18.11 8.06
C TYR A 457 -18.49 -18.78 8.94
N LYS A 458 -17.21 -18.53 8.66
CA LYS A 458 -16.10 -19.07 9.48
C LYS A 458 -16.10 -18.57 10.91
N LEU A 459 -16.35 -17.27 11.12
CA LEU A 459 -16.47 -16.71 12.47
C LEU A 459 -17.65 -17.33 13.23
N GLY A 460 -18.75 -17.63 12.53
CA GLY A 460 -19.91 -18.33 13.08
C GLY A 460 -19.58 -19.75 13.55
N LEU A 461 -18.69 -20.48 12.85
CA LEU A 461 -18.24 -21.81 13.27
C LEU A 461 -17.45 -21.80 14.59
N PHE A 462 -16.82 -20.67 14.94
CA PHE A 462 -16.14 -20.50 16.23
C PHE A 462 -17.09 -20.08 17.36
N SER A 463 -18.38 -19.93 17.07
CA SER A 463 -19.39 -19.60 18.07
C SER A 463 -19.82 -20.88 18.81
N PRO A 464 -19.64 -20.98 20.14
CA PRO A 464 -19.79 -22.23 20.90
C PRO A 464 -21.23 -22.74 21.11
N GLU A 465 -22.22 -22.26 20.35
CA GLU A 465 -23.66 -22.51 20.58
C GLU A 465 -24.41 -23.03 19.35
N ASP A 466 -23.71 -23.55 18.32
CA ASP A 466 -24.40 -24.28 17.26
C ASP A 466 -24.56 -25.75 17.68
N PRO A 467 -25.78 -26.21 18.07
CA PRO A 467 -26.03 -27.59 18.49
C PRO A 467 -25.78 -28.61 17.36
N ASP A 468 -25.68 -28.17 16.11
CA ASP A 468 -25.39 -28.99 14.92
C ASP A 468 -23.96 -28.84 14.40
N ALA A 469 -23.09 -28.08 15.08
CA ALA A 469 -21.70 -27.91 14.66
C ALA A 469 -20.90 -29.18 14.94
N ASP A 470 -20.79 -30.04 13.93
CA ASP A 470 -19.84 -31.14 13.89
C ASP A 470 -18.41 -30.61 14.17
N PRO A 471 -17.78 -30.99 15.31
CA PRO A 471 -16.44 -30.57 15.68
C PRO A 471 -15.40 -30.95 14.60
N ASP A 472 -15.58 -32.10 13.95
CA ASP A 472 -14.67 -32.60 12.91
C ASP A 472 -14.83 -31.81 11.61
N ARG A 473 -16.05 -31.36 11.27
CA ARG A 473 -16.33 -30.47 10.14
C ARG A 473 -15.75 -29.07 10.36
N THR A 474 -15.83 -28.57 11.59
CA THR A 474 -15.23 -27.28 11.98
C THR A 474 -13.71 -27.35 11.87
N VAL A 475 -13.08 -28.37 12.46
CA VAL A 475 -11.62 -28.60 12.35
C VAL A 475 -11.18 -28.78 10.89
N TYR A 476 -11.92 -29.52 10.07
CA TYR A 476 -11.64 -29.72 8.63
C TYR A 476 -11.76 -28.43 7.81
N LEU A 477 -12.80 -27.60 8.03
CA LEU A 477 -12.97 -26.32 7.33
C LEU A 477 -11.91 -25.27 7.72
N LEU A 478 -11.38 -25.39 8.94
CA LEU A 478 -10.29 -24.55 9.46
C LEU A 478 -8.93 -25.00 8.92
N GLN A 479 -8.68 -26.32 8.83
CA GLN A 479 -7.44 -26.88 8.33
C GLN A 479 -7.33 -26.83 6.79
N SER A 480 -8.43 -27.01 6.04
CA SER A 480 -8.45 -27.06 4.57
C SER A 480 -8.03 -25.75 3.86
N GLY A 481 -7.68 -24.69 4.61
CA GLY A 481 -6.91 -23.56 4.10
C GLY A 481 -5.46 -23.90 3.69
N GLY A 482 -4.94 -25.07 4.07
CA GLY A 482 -3.69 -25.67 3.62
C GLY A 482 -3.80 -27.19 3.64
N PHE A 483 -3.21 -27.88 2.67
CA PHE A 483 -3.26 -29.34 2.53
C PHE A 483 -2.85 -30.07 3.84
N VAL A 484 -3.82 -30.58 4.60
CA VAL A 484 -3.60 -31.57 5.67
C VAL A 484 -4.64 -32.67 5.53
N LYS A 485 -4.17 -33.93 5.55
CA LYS A 485 -4.98 -35.15 5.44
C LYS A 485 -5.91 -35.30 6.65
N LYS A 486 -7.08 -35.89 6.38
CA LYS A 486 -8.25 -36.13 7.25
C LYS A 486 -7.97 -36.86 8.59
N GLU A 487 -6.78 -37.45 8.78
CA GLU A 487 -6.49 -38.40 9.87
C GLU A 487 -5.84 -37.81 11.14
N LYS A 488 -5.65 -36.49 11.24
CA LYS A 488 -5.12 -35.84 12.46
C LYS A 488 -5.94 -34.62 12.90
N ALA A 489 -7.25 -34.79 13.02
CA ALA A 489 -8.11 -33.82 13.72
C ALA A 489 -7.97 -34.00 15.24
N SER A 490 -6.79 -33.68 15.81
CA SER A 490 -6.68 -33.42 17.25
C SER A 490 -7.46 -32.14 17.58
N ARG A 491 -8.11 -32.07 18.75
CA ARG A 491 -8.73 -30.85 19.29
C ARG A 491 -7.79 -29.66 19.04
N LEU A 492 -8.30 -28.62 18.35
CA LEU A 492 -7.55 -27.39 18.15
C LEU A 492 -7.30 -26.78 19.53
N ASP A 493 -6.02 -26.50 19.82
CA ASP A 493 -5.61 -25.74 20.99
C ASP A 493 -6.32 -24.37 21.04
N GLU A 494 -6.68 -23.90 22.23
CA GLU A 494 -7.44 -22.67 22.46
C GLU A 494 -6.70 -21.45 21.89
N GLU A 495 -5.37 -21.42 22.03
CA GLU A 495 -4.51 -20.41 21.40
C GLU A 495 -4.61 -20.43 19.87
N CYS A 496 -4.82 -21.59 19.25
CA CYS A 496 -4.97 -21.73 17.79
C CYS A 496 -6.30 -21.17 17.31
N ILE A 497 -7.36 -21.35 18.10
CA ILE A 497 -8.70 -20.79 17.84
C ILE A 497 -8.64 -19.27 17.92
N HIS A 498 -8.11 -18.71 19.00
CA HIS A 498 -7.94 -17.24 19.14
C HIS A 498 -7.16 -16.64 17.97
N HIS A 499 -6.05 -17.27 17.60
CA HIS A 499 -5.24 -16.82 16.47
C HIS A 499 -6.04 -16.80 15.14
N GLN A 500 -6.88 -17.80 14.88
CA GLN A 500 -7.69 -17.86 13.66
C GLN A 500 -8.81 -16.82 13.67
N VAL A 501 -9.43 -16.57 14.83
CA VAL A 501 -10.42 -15.51 15.03
C VAL A 501 -9.79 -14.15 14.76
N ASP A 502 -8.63 -13.84 15.35
CA ASP A 502 -7.92 -12.57 15.14
C ASP A 502 -7.60 -12.31 13.67
N GLN A 503 -7.14 -13.34 12.95
CA GLN A 503 -6.90 -13.25 11.51
C GLN A 503 -8.18 -12.89 10.74
N LEU A 504 -9.32 -13.50 11.09
CA LEU A 504 -10.58 -13.26 10.43
C LEU A 504 -11.13 -11.86 10.74
N ILE A 505 -11.00 -11.39 11.99
CA ILE A 505 -11.36 -10.03 12.41
C ILE A 505 -10.61 -9.01 11.57
N ILE A 506 -9.27 -9.09 11.54
CA ILE A 506 -8.44 -8.12 10.80
C ILE A 506 -8.72 -8.19 9.29
N LYS A 507 -8.83 -9.39 8.72
CA LYS A 507 -9.22 -9.55 7.30
C LYS A 507 -10.55 -8.86 7.02
N SER A 508 -11.55 -9.10 7.87
CA SER A 508 -12.88 -8.57 7.66
C SER A 508 -12.93 -7.04 7.69
N TYR A 509 -12.19 -6.42 8.61
CA TYR A 509 -12.09 -4.97 8.70
C TYR A 509 -11.43 -4.40 7.44
N LEU A 510 -10.29 -4.96 7.03
CA LEU A 510 -9.57 -4.47 5.86
C LEU A 510 -10.39 -4.61 4.57
N ILE A 511 -11.17 -5.69 4.43
CA ILE A 511 -12.07 -5.88 3.29
C ILE A 511 -13.23 -4.88 3.34
N SER A 512 -13.86 -4.69 4.50
CA SER A 512 -14.93 -3.72 4.71
C SER A 512 -14.47 -2.29 4.39
N TYR A 513 -13.29 -1.93 4.89
CA TYR A 513 -12.65 -0.66 4.57
C TYR A 513 -12.35 -0.54 3.06
N ARG A 514 -11.85 -1.61 2.43
CA ARG A 514 -11.59 -1.62 0.99
C ARG A 514 -12.87 -1.44 0.18
N LEU A 515 -13.97 -2.08 0.55
CA LEU A 515 -15.29 -1.88 -0.07
C LEU A 515 -15.75 -0.42 0.01
N LYS A 516 -15.63 0.22 1.19
CA LYS A 516 -15.96 1.64 1.38
C LYS A 516 -15.14 2.53 0.44
N THR A 517 -13.82 2.32 0.40
CA THR A 517 -12.93 3.12 -0.47
C THR A 517 -13.21 2.91 -1.95
N LEU A 518 -13.49 1.67 -2.37
CA LEU A 518 -13.78 1.35 -3.76
C LEU A 518 -15.13 1.92 -4.21
N ASN A 519 -16.17 1.88 -3.36
CA ASN A 519 -17.44 2.52 -3.64
C ASN A 519 -17.28 4.05 -3.81
N ALA A 520 -16.45 4.68 -2.99
CA ALA A 520 -16.18 6.12 -3.09
C ALA A 520 -15.43 6.52 -4.38
N THR A 521 -14.75 5.58 -5.04
CA THR A 521 -14.12 5.85 -6.36
C THR A 521 -15.09 5.83 -7.54
N LEU A 522 -16.30 5.29 -7.36
CA LEU A 522 -17.31 5.23 -8.42
C LEU A 522 -18.03 6.58 -8.58
N PRO A 523 -18.44 6.94 -9.82
CA PRO A 523 -19.36 8.05 -10.07
C PRO A 523 -20.60 7.99 -9.15
N PRO A 524 -21.15 9.12 -8.67
CA PRO A 524 -22.25 9.13 -7.69
C PRO A 524 -23.48 8.30 -8.10
N ASP A 525 -23.78 8.26 -9.40
CA ASP A 525 -24.83 7.47 -10.03
C ASP A 525 -24.56 5.95 -10.02
N GLU A 526 -23.28 5.56 -10.04
CA GLU A 526 -22.83 4.17 -9.99
C GLU A 526 -22.51 3.68 -8.56
N GLN A 527 -22.64 4.50 -7.52
CA GLN A 527 -22.38 4.08 -6.14
C GLN A 527 -23.44 3.09 -5.63
N VAL A 528 -23.00 2.07 -4.88
CA VAL A 528 -23.90 1.08 -4.28
C VAL A 528 -24.62 1.70 -3.08
N LYS A 529 -25.89 2.06 -3.28
CA LYS A 529 -26.73 2.72 -2.25
C LYS A 529 -27.02 1.83 -1.04
N ASP A 530 -27.12 0.50 -1.22
CA ASP A 530 -27.41 -0.46 -0.13
C ASP A 530 -26.16 -0.84 0.70
N LEU A 531 -24.98 -0.25 0.42
CA LEU A 531 -23.74 -0.63 1.10
C LEU A 531 -23.80 -0.37 2.62
N GLU A 532 -24.44 0.73 3.04
CA GLU A 532 -24.61 1.03 4.46
C GLU A 532 -25.54 0.04 5.16
N THR A 533 -26.64 -0.38 4.52
CA THR A 533 -27.51 -1.44 5.06
C THR A 533 -26.76 -2.77 5.20
N ARG A 534 -25.92 -3.11 4.23
CA ARG A 534 -25.08 -4.32 4.27
C ARG A 534 -24.06 -4.27 5.39
N LYS A 535 -23.41 -3.12 5.58
CA LYS A 535 -22.49 -2.86 6.68
C LYS A 535 -23.20 -2.96 8.03
N HIS A 536 -24.43 -2.46 8.12
CA HIS A 536 -25.28 -2.56 9.30
C HIS A 536 -25.54 -4.02 9.69
N ARG A 537 -25.96 -4.87 8.74
CA ARG A 537 -26.12 -6.32 8.96
C ARG A 537 -24.82 -6.99 9.40
N TYR A 538 -23.70 -6.59 8.80
CA TYR A 538 -22.38 -7.09 9.17
C TYR A 538 -22.01 -6.73 10.62
N MET A 539 -22.25 -5.49 11.04
CA MET A 539 -21.96 -5.05 12.40
C MET A 539 -22.85 -5.69 13.45
N MET A 540 -24.12 -5.97 13.14
CA MET A 540 -24.96 -6.79 14.03
C MET A 540 -24.36 -8.17 14.30
N PHE A 541 -23.87 -8.84 13.24
CA PHE A 541 -23.19 -10.13 13.40
C PHE A 541 -21.93 -9.99 14.26
N MET A 542 -21.09 -8.98 14.01
CA MET A 542 -19.87 -8.75 14.78
C MET A 542 -20.14 -8.42 16.26
N ALA A 543 -21.19 -7.64 16.55
CA ALA A 543 -21.64 -7.39 17.92
C ALA A 543 -22.08 -8.69 18.61
N SER A 544 -22.87 -9.52 17.92
CA SER A 544 -23.29 -10.83 18.44
C SER A 544 -22.10 -11.76 18.71
N LEU A 545 -21.08 -11.75 17.84
CA LEU A 545 -19.86 -12.53 18.01
C LEU A 545 -19.09 -12.07 19.27
N LEU A 546 -18.95 -10.76 19.46
CA LEU A 546 -18.31 -10.15 20.63
C LEU A 546 -19.02 -10.58 21.93
N ARG A 547 -20.36 -10.54 21.96
CA ARG A 547 -21.14 -11.01 23.13
C ARG A 547 -20.86 -12.48 23.46
N ARG A 548 -20.75 -13.34 22.44
CA ARG A 548 -20.59 -14.79 22.62
C ARG A 548 -19.18 -15.20 23.01
N GLN A 549 -18.16 -14.55 22.46
CA GLN A 549 -16.77 -14.88 22.76
C GLN A 549 -16.34 -14.45 24.17
N PHE A 550 -16.89 -13.34 24.67
CA PHE A 550 -16.40 -12.70 25.91
C PHE A 550 -17.35 -12.79 27.10
N ARG A 551 -18.39 -13.65 27.02
CA ARG A 551 -19.20 -14.10 28.18
C ARG A 551 -18.57 -15.26 28.96
N ARG A 552 -17.48 -15.86 28.46
CA ARG A 552 -16.79 -17.02 29.07
C ARG A 552 -15.47 -16.70 29.76
N SER A 553 -15.00 -15.45 29.70
CA SER A 553 -13.78 -14.98 30.38
C SER A 553 -14.09 -14.42 31.75
#